data_AF-T2I8U3-F1
#
_entry.id   AF-T2I8U3-F1
#
_cell.length_a   1.000
_cell.length_b   1.000
_cell.length_c   1.000
_cell.angle_alpha   90.00
_cell.angle_beta   90.00
_cell.angle_gamma   90.00
#
_symmetry.space_group_name_H-M   'P 1'
#
loop_
_entity.id
_entity.type
_entity.pdbx_description
1 polymer ?
#
loop_
_entity_poly.entity_id
_entity_poly.type
_entity_poly.pdbx_seq_one_letter_code
_entity_poly.pdbx_strand_id
1 'polypeptide(L)'
;MTNSVNPATGNLWDLDWYRPQHQQDSDTLEQLGFIPGLKEILMLRQVHGLEHGTVWVLSETRHGLQDNENLGGLSTPNGFYLYGEVNHLDLQKAVTKALQRFRAGVWNLAVHPRCGTNMSVNMLLTTSFALGTHFLLPKGPIEQALGLLLATSTASQLSPDLGILAQKYLTTAIPFNLELGQIARTRDFSGHPAYFVELAWRDS
;
A
#
# COMPACT_ATOMS: atom_id res chain seq x y z
N MET A 1 2.45 -29.30 25.03
CA MET A 1 2.24 -27.89 25.42
C MET A 1 3.51 -27.13 25.08
N THR A 2 3.54 -26.47 23.94
CA THR A 2 4.68 -25.67 23.47
C THR A 2 4.11 -24.33 23.05
N ASN A 3 4.54 -23.28 23.75
CA ASN A 3 4.09 -21.90 23.57
C ASN A 3 4.48 -21.38 22.18
N SER A 4 3.50 -21.16 21.33
CA SER A 4 3.62 -20.30 20.16
C SER A 4 3.59 -18.85 20.63
N VAL A 5 4.75 -18.17 20.53
CA VAL A 5 4.86 -16.73 20.71
C VAL A 5 4.01 -16.05 19.64
N ASN A 6 2.92 -15.44 20.07
CA ASN A 6 2.11 -14.53 19.28
C ASN A 6 2.92 -13.22 19.17
N PRO A 7 3.38 -12.76 17.99
CA PRO A 7 3.90 -11.42 17.89
C PRO A 7 2.72 -10.48 18.09
N ALA A 8 2.64 -9.90 19.28
CA ALA A 8 1.61 -8.96 19.66
C ALA A 8 1.62 -7.76 18.70
N THR A 9 0.72 -7.78 17.72
CA THR A 9 0.21 -6.62 16.98
C THR A 9 -0.74 -5.78 17.85
N GLY A 10 -0.51 -5.77 19.17
CA GLY A 10 -1.30 -5.00 20.12
C GLY A 10 -0.83 -3.54 20.16
N ASN A 11 -1.80 -2.63 20.15
CA ASN A 11 -1.69 -1.21 20.53
C ASN A 11 -1.29 -0.13 19.51
N LEU A 12 -1.17 -0.39 18.21
CA LEU A 12 -1.10 0.70 17.21
C LEU A 12 -2.47 1.10 16.63
N TRP A 13 -3.49 0.24 16.77
CA TRP A 13 -4.84 0.44 16.22
C TRP A 13 -5.84 1.05 17.22
N ASP A 14 -5.58 0.95 18.52
CA ASP A 14 -6.46 1.51 19.57
C ASP A 14 -6.36 3.04 19.71
N LEU A 15 -5.46 3.68 18.95
CA LEU A 15 -5.30 5.13 18.85
C LEU A 15 -5.89 5.69 17.54
N ASP A 16 -6.84 5.01 16.91
CA ASP A 16 -7.48 5.44 15.66
C ASP A 16 -8.42 6.64 15.91
N TRP A 17 -7.83 7.83 16.01
CA TRP A 17 -8.53 9.12 15.97
C TRP A 17 -9.06 9.45 14.56
N TYR A 18 -8.62 8.69 13.55
CA TYR A 18 -9.00 8.86 12.16
C TYR A 18 -9.96 7.75 11.72
N ARG A 19 -11.24 8.12 11.50
CA ARG A 19 -12.24 7.25 10.89
C ARG A 19 -12.49 7.72 9.46
N PRO A 20 -12.17 6.92 8.43
CA PRO A 20 -12.53 7.21 7.05
C PRO A 20 -14.01 7.59 6.93
N GLN A 21 -14.28 8.76 6.34
CA GLN A 21 -15.63 9.23 6.03
C GLN A 21 -15.90 9.05 4.54
N HIS A 22 -17.12 8.63 4.20
CA HIS A 22 -17.47 8.27 2.82
C HIS A 22 -17.32 9.43 1.82
N GLN A 23 -17.56 10.68 2.26
CA GLN A 23 -17.54 11.86 1.39
C GLN A 23 -16.24 12.67 1.48
N GLN A 24 -15.29 12.26 2.33
CA GLN A 24 -14.12 13.08 2.68
C GLN A 24 -13.32 13.58 1.46
N ASP A 25 -13.02 12.69 0.51
CA ASP A 25 -12.21 13.05 -0.65
C ASP A 25 -13.05 13.82 -1.70
N SER A 26 -14.36 13.55 -1.80
CA SER A 26 -15.29 14.36 -2.60
C SER A 26 -15.39 15.79 -2.10
N ASP A 27 -15.60 15.98 -0.79
CA ASP A 27 -15.67 17.30 -0.16
C ASP A 27 -14.35 18.07 -0.34
N THR A 28 -13.22 17.36 -0.22
CA THR A 28 -11.89 17.92 -0.47
C THR A 28 -11.74 18.40 -1.92
N LEU A 29 -12.25 17.65 -2.89
CA LEU A 29 -12.24 18.07 -4.30
C LEU A 29 -13.19 19.21 -4.58
N GLU A 30 -14.34 19.28 -3.92
CA GLU A 30 -15.25 20.42 -4.06
C GLU A 30 -14.60 21.72 -3.57
N GLN A 31 -13.89 21.66 -2.44
CA GLN A 31 -13.27 22.84 -1.83
C GLN A 31 -11.94 23.23 -2.48
N LEU A 32 -11.11 22.24 -2.84
CA LEU A 32 -9.72 22.44 -3.24
C LEU A 32 -9.39 21.89 -4.64
N GLY A 33 -10.39 21.47 -5.42
CA GLY A 33 -10.19 20.88 -6.75
C GLY A 33 -9.52 21.79 -7.79
N PHE A 34 -9.34 23.08 -7.47
CA PHE A 34 -8.54 24.00 -8.28
C PHE A 34 -7.02 23.76 -8.16
N ILE A 35 -6.55 23.02 -7.15
CA ILE A 35 -5.13 22.70 -6.97
C ILE A 35 -4.71 21.65 -8.02
N PRO A 36 -3.75 21.97 -8.91
CA PRO A 36 -3.28 21.01 -9.92
C PRO A 36 -2.74 19.73 -9.26
N GLY A 37 -3.16 18.56 -9.76
CA GLY A 37 -2.68 17.27 -9.27
C GLY A 37 -3.43 16.72 -8.04
N LEU A 38 -4.31 17.50 -7.40
CA LEU A 38 -5.00 17.04 -6.19
C LEU A 38 -5.91 15.83 -6.46
N LYS A 39 -6.69 15.88 -7.54
CA LYS A 39 -7.57 14.77 -7.93
C LYS A 39 -6.78 13.51 -8.25
N GLU A 40 -5.65 13.64 -8.93
CA GLU A 40 -4.77 12.54 -9.27
C GLU A 40 -4.16 11.90 -8.02
N ILE A 41 -3.77 12.69 -7.02
CA ILE A 41 -3.26 12.19 -5.74
C ILE A 41 -4.36 11.45 -4.96
N LEU A 42 -5.58 12.02 -4.88
CA LEU A 42 -6.71 11.39 -4.19
C LEU A 42 -7.13 10.08 -4.89
N MET A 43 -7.25 10.10 -6.21
CA MET A 43 -7.48 8.89 -7.02
C MET A 43 -6.40 7.85 -6.75
N LEU A 44 -5.11 8.21 -6.85
CA LEU A 44 -4.01 7.26 -6.68
C LEU A 44 -4.06 6.55 -5.33
N ARG A 45 -4.35 7.26 -4.25
CA ARG A 45 -4.46 6.67 -2.91
C ARG A 45 -5.61 5.67 -2.81
N GLN A 46 -6.79 6.00 -3.36
CA GLN A 46 -7.92 5.08 -3.39
C GLN A 46 -7.65 3.86 -4.28
N VAL A 47 -7.04 4.09 -5.45
CA VAL A 47 -6.66 3.03 -6.40
C VAL A 47 -5.68 2.06 -5.74
N HIS A 48 -4.70 2.58 -5.02
CA HIS A 48 -3.71 1.78 -4.28
C HIS A 48 -4.35 0.97 -3.14
N GLY A 49 -5.30 1.55 -2.41
CA GLY A 49 -6.10 0.80 -1.44
C GLY A 49 -6.89 -0.35 -2.10
N LEU A 50 -7.50 -0.11 -3.26
CA LEU A 50 -8.26 -1.13 -3.99
C LEU A 50 -7.36 -2.22 -4.59
N GLU A 51 -6.16 -1.87 -5.06
CA GLU A 51 -5.14 -2.81 -5.50
C GLU A 51 -4.81 -3.81 -4.38
N HIS A 52 -4.47 -3.30 -3.19
CA HIS A 52 -4.22 -4.13 -2.01
C HIS A 52 -5.40 -5.04 -1.68
N GLY A 53 -6.62 -4.50 -1.65
CA GLY A 53 -7.82 -5.30 -1.38
C GLY A 53 -8.06 -6.37 -2.43
N THR A 54 -7.77 -6.10 -3.70
CA THR A 54 -7.88 -7.06 -4.79
C THR A 54 -6.86 -8.20 -4.63
N VAL A 55 -5.61 -7.88 -4.31
CA VAL A 55 -4.55 -8.87 -4.05
C VAL A 55 -4.90 -9.75 -2.85
N TRP A 56 -5.43 -9.18 -1.76
CA TRP A 56 -5.92 -9.95 -0.62
C TRP A 56 -7.00 -10.96 -1.02
N VAL A 57 -8.01 -10.50 -1.76
CA VAL A 57 -9.13 -11.36 -2.20
C VAL A 57 -8.66 -12.48 -3.15
N LEU A 58 -7.71 -12.18 -4.05
CA LEU A 58 -7.13 -13.19 -4.94
C LEU A 58 -6.31 -14.23 -4.17
N SER A 59 -5.55 -13.78 -3.17
CA SER A 59 -4.73 -14.64 -2.32
C SER A 59 -5.59 -15.59 -1.49
N GLU A 60 -6.67 -15.08 -0.88
CA GLU A 60 -7.68 -15.87 -0.17
C GLU A 60 -8.25 -17.03 -0.99
N THR A 61 -8.50 -16.78 -2.27
CA THR A 61 -9.15 -17.74 -3.17
C THR A 61 -8.22 -18.87 -3.57
N ARG A 62 -6.90 -18.65 -3.55
CA ARG A 62 -5.89 -19.60 -4.08
C ARG A 62 -5.01 -20.27 -3.03
N HIS A 63 -4.72 -19.57 -1.93
CA HIS A 63 -3.78 -20.03 -0.91
C HIS A 63 -4.40 -19.99 0.51
N GLY A 64 -5.71 -19.73 0.62
CA GLY A 64 -6.35 -19.51 1.91
C GLY A 64 -5.88 -18.20 2.54
N LEU A 65 -5.70 -18.15 3.87
CA LEU A 65 -5.29 -16.92 4.57
C LEU A 65 -3.82 -16.49 4.30
N GLN A 66 -3.11 -17.18 3.43
CA GLN A 66 -1.72 -16.87 3.07
C GLN A 66 -1.67 -15.98 1.82
N ASP A 67 -0.77 -15.01 1.85
CA ASP A 67 -0.51 -14.08 0.76
C ASP A 67 0.09 -14.81 -0.47
N ASN A 68 -0.38 -14.49 -1.68
CA ASN A 68 0.17 -15.05 -2.90
C ASN A 68 1.40 -14.25 -3.35
N GLU A 69 2.58 -14.79 -3.08
CA GLU A 69 3.87 -14.16 -3.40
C GLU A 69 4.08 -13.90 -4.90
N ASN A 70 3.35 -14.58 -5.78
CA ASN A 70 3.46 -14.42 -7.23
C ASN A 70 2.57 -13.31 -7.79
N LEU A 71 1.75 -12.66 -6.95
CA LEU A 71 0.98 -11.48 -7.35
C LEU A 71 1.73 -10.20 -6.96
N GLY A 72 1.77 -9.27 -7.89
CA GLY A 72 2.28 -7.91 -7.68
C GLY A 72 1.36 -6.90 -8.33
N GLY A 73 1.36 -5.67 -7.82
CA GLY A 73 0.55 -4.59 -8.36
C GLY A 73 1.36 -3.30 -8.55
N LEU A 74 0.85 -2.45 -9.43
CA LEU A 74 1.37 -1.11 -9.66
C LEU A 74 0.21 -0.15 -9.89
N SER A 75 -0.03 0.72 -8.92
CA SER A 75 -1.11 1.69 -8.94
C SER A 75 -0.77 2.96 -9.74
N THR A 76 -1.78 3.50 -10.41
CA THR A 76 -1.75 4.76 -11.17
C THR A 76 -3.02 5.58 -10.86
N PRO A 77 -3.08 6.87 -11.20
CA PRO A 77 -4.30 7.66 -11.00
C PRO A 77 -5.53 7.18 -11.77
N ASN A 78 -5.38 6.31 -12.78
CA ASN A 78 -6.50 5.86 -13.63
C ASN A 78 -6.87 4.38 -13.40
N GLY A 79 -6.21 3.70 -12.47
CA GLY A 79 -6.27 2.24 -12.38
C GLY A 79 -4.98 1.62 -11.87
N PHE A 80 -4.93 0.30 -11.78
CA PHE A 80 -3.72 -0.41 -11.39
C PHE A 80 -3.40 -1.54 -12.35
N TYR A 81 -2.10 -1.81 -12.52
CA TYR A 81 -1.62 -3.01 -13.16
C TYR A 81 -1.59 -4.14 -12.13
N LEU A 82 -2.02 -5.34 -12.53
CA LEU A 82 -1.85 -6.56 -11.78
C LEU A 82 -0.98 -7.53 -12.57
N TYR A 83 0.07 -8.01 -11.93
CA TYR A 83 1.04 -8.97 -12.44
C TYR A 83 0.84 -10.34 -11.78
N GLY A 84 1.10 -11.40 -12.54
CA GLY A 84 1.00 -12.79 -12.09
C GLY A 84 -0.08 -13.59 -12.82
N GLU A 85 -0.15 -14.88 -12.54
CA GLU A 85 -1.01 -15.83 -13.26
C GLU A 85 -2.48 -15.74 -12.83
N VAL A 86 -3.18 -14.68 -13.20
CA VAL A 86 -4.61 -14.49 -12.89
C VAL A 86 -5.47 -14.61 -14.14
N ASN A 87 -6.63 -15.27 -14.04
CA ASN A 87 -7.60 -15.25 -15.12
C ASN A 87 -8.50 -14.00 -15.01
N HIS A 88 -8.99 -13.52 -16.16
CA HIS A 88 -9.76 -12.28 -16.22
C HIS A 88 -11.04 -12.30 -15.35
N LEU A 89 -11.77 -13.41 -15.34
CA LEU A 89 -13.01 -13.53 -14.58
C LEU A 89 -12.80 -13.51 -13.06
N ASP A 90 -11.74 -14.15 -12.58
CA ASP A 90 -11.36 -14.15 -11.17
C ASP A 90 -10.84 -12.78 -10.75
N LEU A 91 -10.12 -12.08 -11.62
CA LEU A 91 -9.74 -10.69 -11.38
C LEU A 91 -10.98 -9.79 -11.22
N GLN A 92 -11.92 -9.89 -12.16
CA GLN A 92 -13.15 -9.10 -12.11
C GLN A 92 -13.96 -9.37 -10.84
N LYS A 93 -14.09 -10.65 -10.45
CA LYS A 93 -14.72 -11.06 -9.19
C LYS A 93 -13.97 -10.50 -7.98
N ALA A 94 -12.64 -10.55 -8.00
CA ALA A 94 -11.82 -10.09 -6.89
C ALA A 94 -11.93 -8.58 -6.67
N VAL A 95 -11.86 -7.78 -7.73
CA VAL A 95 -12.04 -6.31 -7.67
C VAL A 95 -13.42 -5.97 -7.13
N THR A 96 -14.46 -6.63 -7.67
CA THR A 96 -15.85 -6.42 -7.23
C THR A 96 -16.03 -6.76 -5.75
N LYS A 97 -15.47 -7.89 -5.31
CA LYS A 97 -15.55 -8.35 -3.92
C LYS A 97 -14.73 -7.45 -2.99
N ALA A 98 -13.57 -6.95 -3.42
CA ALA A 98 -12.78 -5.99 -2.66
C ALA A 98 -13.56 -4.67 -2.44
N LEU A 99 -14.14 -4.10 -3.50
CA LEU A 99 -15.02 -2.92 -3.40
C LEU A 99 -16.20 -3.15 -2.44
N GLN A 100 -16.86 -4.31 -2.53
CA GLN A 100 -17.94 -4.68 -1.61
C GLN A 100 -17.48 -4.76 -0.15
N ARG A 101 -16.31 -5.35 0.10
CA ARG A 101 -15.73 -5.44 1.45
C ARG A 101 -15.34 -4.07 2.01
N PHE A 102 -14.78 -3.18 1.19
CA PHE A 102 -14.51 -1.80 1.61
C PHE A 102 -15.79 -1.06 2.01
N ARG A 103 -16.86 -1.20 1.22
CA ARG A 103 -18.20 -0.64 1.54
C ARG A 103 -18.78 -1.23 2.82
N ALA A 104 -18.47 -2.49 3.11
CA ALA A 104 -18.87 -3.17 4.35
C ALA A 104 -17.99 -2.84 5.57
N GLY A 105 -16.99 -1.95 5.44
CA GLY A 105 -16.15 -1.51 6.56
C GLY A 105 -14.86 -2.33 6.77
N VAL A 106 -14.52 -3.25 5.86
CA VAL A 106 -13.30 -4.08 5.96
C VAL A 106 -12.09 -3.29 5.43
N TRP A 107 -11.72 -2.23 6.15
CA TRP A 107 -10.75 -1.23 5.70
C TRP A 107 -9.29 -1.64 5.83
N ASN A 108 -8.99 -2.64 6.67
CA ASN A 108 -7.64 -3.20 6.81
C ASN A 108 -7.10 -3.79 5.50
N LEU A 109 -7.96 -4.07 4.53
CA LEU A 109 -7.59 -4.48 3.17
C LEU A 109 -6.78 -3.43 2.41
N ALA A 110 -6.83 -2.15 2.82
CA ALA A 110 -6.06 -1.08 2.18
C ALA A 110 -4.57 -1.09 2.56
N VAL A 111 -4.13 -1.98 3.45
CA VAL A 111 -2.71 -2.12 3.84
C VAL A 111 -2.24 -3.53 3.46
N HIS A 112 -1.03 -3.62 2.91
CA HIS A 112 -0.45 -4.88 2.46
C HIS A 112 1.01 -5.04 2.94
N PRO A 113 1.41 -6.22 3.47
CA PRO A 113 2.76 -6.43 4.00
C PRO A 113 3.87 -6.30 2.94
N ARG A 114 3.57 -6.62 1.68
CA ARG A 114 4.51 -6.53 0.54
C ARG A 114 4.38 -5.25 -0.29
N CYS A 115 3.74 -4.21 0.23
CA CYS A 115 3.65 -2.94 -0.48
C CYS A 115 5.04 -2.30 -0.67
N GLY A 116 5.32 -1.77 -1.87
CA GLY A 116 6.56 -1.04 -2.15
C GLY A 116 6.81 0.16 -1.24
N THR A 117 5.74 0.74 -0.65
CA THR A 117 5.85 1.80 0.37
C THR A 117 6.73 1.38 1.54
N ASN A 118 6.67 0.10 1.97
CA ASN A 118 7.49 -0.41 3.07
C ASN A 118 8.98 -0.34 2.74
N MET A 119 9.35 -0.71 1.51
CA MET A 119 10.72 -0.63 1.02
C MET A 119 11.19 0.83 0.92
N SER A 120 10.34 1.73 0.42
CA SER A 120 10.65 3.17 0.35
C SER A 120 10.89 3.78 1.73
N VAL A 121 10.06 3.45 2.72
CA VAL A 121 10.25 3.90 4.11
C VAL A 121 11.56 3.37 4.69
N ASN A 122 11.87 2.09 4.48
CA ASN A 122 13.13 1.51 4.94
C ASN A 122 14.35 2.23 4.36
N MET A 123 14.32 2.49 3.05
CA MET A 123 15.39 3.21 2.35
C MET A 123 15.55 4.63 2.87
N LEU A 124 14.45 5.34 3.09
CA LEU A 124 14.45 6.70 3.63
C LEU A 124 15.05 6.74 5.04
N LEU A 125 14.62 5.84 5.92
CA LEU A 125 15.14 5.74 7.29
C LEU A 125 16.62 5.37 7.30
N THR A 126 17.00 4.34 6.54
CA THR A 126 18.39 3.88 6.43
C THR A 126 19.29 5.02 5.95
N THR A 127 18.88 5.73 4.89
CA THR A 127 19.64 6.86 4.35
C THR A 127 19.73 8.00 5.36
N SER A 128 18.62 8.34 6.01
CA SER A 128 18.58 9.43 6.99
C SER A 128 19.47 9.14 8.20
N PHE A 129 19.42 7.92 8.74
CA PHE A 129 20.28 7.52 9.85
C PHE A 129 21.74 7.35 9.42
N ALA A 130 22.01 6.86 8.21
CA ALA A 130 23.38 6.77 7.69
C ALA A 130 23.99 8.17 7.52
N LEU A 131 23.24 9.14 7.00
CA LEU A 131 23.68 10.54 6.92
C LEU A 131 23.86 11.14 8.32
N GLY A 132 22.92 10.91 9.23
CA GLY A 132 23.01 11.38 10.61
C GLY A 132 24.25 10.85 11.32
N THR A 133 24.48 9.54 11.27
CA THR A 133 25.69 8.91 11.84
C THR A 133 26.96 9.38 11.14
N HIS A 134 26.93 9.57 9.82
CA HIS A 134 28.05 10.15 9.09
C HIS A 134 28.41 11.54 9.62
N PHE A 135 27.44 12.44 9.82
CA PHE A 135 27.70 13.81 10.28
C PHE A 135 28.05 13.91 11.77
N LEU A 136 27.50 13.04 12.61
CA LEU A 136 27.67 13.10 14.07
C LEU A 136 28.90 12.33 14.58
N LEU A 137 29.33 11.27 13.90
CA LEU A 137 30.45 10.43 14.34
C LEU A 137 31.79 10.87 13.72
N PRO A 138 32.94 10.56 14.37
CA PRO A 138 34.25 10.75 13.78
C PRO A 138 34.37 10.11 12.40
N LYS A 139 35.15 10.73 11.50
CA LYS A 139 35.33 10.27 10.11
C LYS A 139 36.30 9.09 9.96
N GLY A 140 36.63 8.42 11.06
CA GLY A 140 37.47 7.22 11.04
C GLY A 140 36.72 6.02 10.45
N PRO A 141 37.41 5.08 9.79
CA PRO A 141 36.76 4.00 9.06
C PRO A 141 35.97 3.04 9.97
N ILE A 142 36.43 2.82 11.21
CA ILE A 142 35.76 1.92 12.16
C ILE A 142 34.47 2.57 12.68
N GLU A 143 34.54 3.84 13.06
CA GLU A 143 33.40 4.61 13.56
C GLU A 143 32.31 4.74 12.49
N GLN A 144 32.70 4.96 11.24
CA GLN A 144 31.77 5.03 10.12
C GLN A 144 31.12 3.67 9.82
N ALA A 145 31.89 2.57 9.90
CA ALA A 145 31.35 1.22 9.73
C ALA A 145 30.34 0.86 10.84
N LEU A 146 30.66 1.17 12.10
CA LEU A 146 29.76 0.98 13.23
C LEU A 146 28.52 1.89 13.12
N GLY A 147 28.70 3.13 12.70
CA GLY A 147 27.62 4.07 12.43
C GLY A 147 26.64 3.55 11.38
N LEU A 148 27.16 3.03 10.26
CA LEU A 148 26.33 2.44 9.21
C LEU A 148 25.58 1.18 9.68
N LEU A 149 26.24 0.32 10.47
CA LEU A 149 25.61 -0.86 11.06
C LEU A 149 24.45 -0.46 11.99
N LEU A 150 24.69 0.51 12.88
CA LEU A 150 23.67 1.05 13.78
C LEU A 150 22.53 1.70 13.01
N ALA A 151 22.82 2.50 11.99
CA ALA A 151 21.82 3.14 11.14
C ALA A 151 20.91 2.11 10.46
N THR A 152 21.50 1.10 9.83
CA THR A 152 20.76 0.06 9.11
C THR A 152 19.95 -0.83 10.07
N SER A 153 20.52 -1.19 11.22
CA SER A 153 19.82 -1.98 12.23
C SER A 153 18.65 -1.21 12.86
N THR A 154 18.81 0.09 13.10
CA THR A 154 17.74 0.93 13.64
C THR A 154 16.64 1.14 12.60
N ALA A 155 17.00 1.41 11.34
CA ALA A 155 16.03 1.56 10.26
C ALA A 155 15.21 0.29 10.04
N SER A 156 15.85 -0.88 10.00
CA SER A 156 15.15 -2.16 9.77
C SER A 156 14.19 -2.54 10.90
N GLN A 157 14.49 -2.14 12.14
CA GLN A 157 13.58 -2.33 13.29
C GLN A 157 12.35 -1.41 13.24
N LEU A 158 12.53 -0.16 12.81
CA LEU A 158 11.43 0.83 12.80
C LEU A 158 10.59 0.79 11.51
N SER A 159 11.18 0.35 10.40
CA SER A 159 10.54 0.41 9.09
C SER A 159 9.23 -0.37 8.95
N PRO A 160 9.02 -1.55 9.57
CA PRO A 160 7.77 -2.30 9.40
C PRO A 160 6.55 -1.49 9.89
N ASP A 161 6.62 -0.96 11.11
CA ASP A 161 5.54 -0.20 11.71
C ASP A 161 5.33 1.15 11.00
N LEU A 162 6.43 1.86 10.72
CA LEU A 162 6.36 3.13 9.99
C LEU A 162 5.89 2.95 8.55
N GLY A 163 6.20 1.82 7.92
CA GLY A 163 5.72 1.44 6.59
C GLY A 163 4.20 1.24 6.56
N ILE A 164 3.66 0.53 7.55
CA ILE A 164 2.21 0.35 7.71
C ILE A 164 1.51 1.69 7.93
N LEU A 165 2.07 2.57 8.76
CA LEU A 165 1.53 3.91 9.00
C LEU A 165 1.58 4.77 7.73
N ALA A 166 2.68 4.73 6.99
CA ALA A 166 2.80 5.44 5.72
C ALA A 166 1.79 4.92 4.70
N GLN A 167 1.55 3.60 4.63
CA GLN A 167 0.47 3.07 3.80
C GLN A 167 -0.88 3.66 4.21
N LYS A 168 -1.28 3.45 5.47
CA LYS A 168 -2.60 3.84 6.00
C LYS A 168 -2.91 5.32 5.84
N TYR A 169 -1.93 6.19 6.09
CA TYR A 169 -2.16 7.63 6.20
C TYR A 169 -1.67 8.45 5.01
N LEU A 170 -0.71 7.95 4.24
CA LEU A 170 -0.08 8.71 3.15
C LEU A 170 -0.35 8.09 1.78
N THR A 171 -0.12 6.79 1.61
CA THR A 171 -0.09 6.19 0.26
C THR A 171 -1.37 5.46 -0.13
N THR A 172 -2.26 5.14 0.81
CA THR A 172 -3.57 4.54 0.54
C THR A 172 -4.73 5.37 1.12
N ALA A 173 -5.92 5.09 0.61
CA ALA A 173 -7.20 5.60 1.07
C ALA A 173 -8.29 4.54 0.82
N ILE A 174 -9.42 4.65 1.51
CA ILE A 174 -10.55 3.74 1.29
C ILE A 174 -11.26 4.12 -0.02
N PRO A 175 -11.50 3.17 -0.94
CA PRO A 175 -12.00 3.47 -2.28
C PRO A 175 -13.52 3.73 -2.30
N PHE A 176 -13.97 4.78 -1.61
CA PHE A 176 -15.37 5.18 -1.59
C PHE A 176 -15.84 5.76 -2.93
N ASN A 177 -14.92 6.40 -3.65
CA ASN A 177 -15.19 7.12 -4.90
C ASN A 177 -14.77 6.34 -6.15
N LEU A 178 -14.54 5.03 -6.05
CA LEU A 178 -14.11 4.25 -7.20
C LEU A 178 -15.22 3.37 -7.75
N GLU A 179 -15.26 3.31 -9.07
CA GLU A 179 -16.00 2.29 -9.80
C GLU A 179 -15.10 1.57 -10.80
N LEU A 180 -15.41 0.29 -11.01
CA LEU A 180 -14.72 -0.53 -11.99
C LEU A 180 -15.15 -0.12 -13.40
N GLY A 181 -14.18 0.32 -14.20
CA GLY A 181 -14.34 0.50 -15.64
C GLY A 181 -14.13 -0.82 -16.37
N GLN A 182 -13.05 -0.90 -17.15
CA GLN A 182 -12.68 -2.09 -17.90
C GLN A 182 -11.45 -2.80 -17.31
N ILE A 183 -11.33 -4.10 -17.58
CA ILE A 183 -10.13 -4.87 -17.30
C ILE A 183 -9.55 -5.31 -18.63
N ALA A 184 -8.41 -4.73 -19.00
CA ALA A 184 -7.73 -5.00 -20.26
C ALA A 184 -6.47 -5.82 -20.02
N ARG A 185 -6.23 -6.83 -20.87
CA ARG A 185 -4.93 -7.52 -20.86
C ARG A 185 -3.89 -6.59 -21.50
N THR A 186 -2.76 -6.45 -20.85
CA THR A 186 -1.69 -5.55 -21.29
C THR A 186 -0.32 -6.20 -21.09
N ARG A 187 0.74 -5.47 -21.47
CA ARG A 187 2.11 -5.78 -21.14
C ARG A 187 2.78 -4.53 -20.58
N ASP A 188 3.67 -4.70 -19.62
CA ASP A 188 4.52 -3.59 -19.17
C ASP A 188 5.57 -3.23 -20.23
N PHE A 189 6.35 -2.19 -19.96
CA PHE A 189 7.45 -1.76 -20.84
C PHE A 189 8.52 -2.84 -21.06
N SER A 190 8.64 -3.81 -20.16
CA SER A 190 9.55 -4.95 -20.25
C SER A 190 8.93 -6.18 -20.94
N GLY A 191 7.67 -6.09 -21.37
CA GLY A 191 6.94 -7.15 -22.08
C GLY A 191 6.27 -8.19 -21.18
N HIS A 192 6.33 -8.05 -19.86
CA HIS A 192 5.68 -8.98 -18.94
C HIS A 192 4.16 -8.86 -19.04
N PRO A 193 3.42 -9.99 -19.07
CA PRO A 193 1.97 -9.96 -19.13
C PRO A 193 1.39 -9.40 -17.83
N ALA A 194 0.41 -8.51 -17.98
CA ALA A 194 -0.35 -7.93 -16.88
C ALA A 194 -1.81 -7.74 -17.27
N TYR A 195 -2.63 -7.43 -16.29
CA TYR A 195 -3.95 -6.83 -16.50
C TYR A 195 -3.92 -5.39 -16.03
N PHE A 196 -4.47 -4.48 -16.83
CA PHE A 196 -4.78 -3.13 -16.35
C PHE A 196 -6.24 -3.10 -15.93
N VAL A 197 -6.48 -2.78 -14.65
CA VAL A 197 -7.80 -2.58 -14.07
C VAL A 197 -8.06 -1.08 -14.08
N GLU A 198 -8.85 -0.63 -15.05
CA GLU A 198 -9.24 0.76 -15.19
C GLU A 198 -10.31 1.13 -14.16
N LEU A 199 -10.12 2.28 -13.51
CA LEU A 199 -10.97 2.76 -12.45
C LEU A 199 -11.39 4.19 -12.77
N ALA A 200 -12.67 4.48 -12.60
CA ALA A 200 -13.21 5.82 -12.76
C ALA A 200 -13.59 6.38 -11.38
N TRP A 201 -13.45 7.70 -11.26
CA TRP A 201 -13.97 8.43 -10.11
C TRP A 201 -15.51 8.49 -10.21
N ARG A 202 -16.17 8.04 -9.15
CA ARG A 202 -17.61 8.12 -8.96
C ARG A 202 -17.92 9.09 -7.83
N ASP A 203 -18.71 10.09 -8.15
CA ASP A 203 -19.26 11.01 -7.16
C ASP A 203 -20.23 10.26 -6.23
N SER A 204 -20.11 10.53 -4.93
CA SER A 204 -20.91 9.91 -3.87
C SER A 204 -22.30 10.51 -3.78
#